data_AF-A0A7Y5DQJ7-F1
#
_entry.id   AF-A0A7Y5DQJ7-F1
#
_cell.length_a   1.000
_cell.length_b   1.000
_cell.length_c   1.000
_cell.angle_alpha   90.00
_cell.angle_beta   90.00
_cell.angle_gamma   90.00
#
_symmetry.space_group_name_H-M   'P 1'
#
loop_
_entity.id
_entity.type
_entity.pdbx_description
1 polymer ?
#
loop_
_entity_poly.entity_id
_entity_poly.type
_entity_poly.pdbx_seq_one_letter_code
_entity_poly.pdbx_strand_id
1 'polypeptide(L)'
;MEKSEEIKKLRYSFVLPLLFVLLLWLIKLVDFSERLDLFVFGVFPREINGLLGIIFSPLLHSDFNHLMSNSVPILILGTGIIYFYRELAYKVIGIIWFVSGLCVWAVARESYHIGASGLIYGIASFLFLSGAIRKDYRLASISLLVIFLYGGLVWGVFPFFPQISWEYHFFGSISGFLAAFIYRKDGPKPIEWSWEKEEDVNDDDNPEDLTVKSLE
;
A
#
# COMPACT_ATOMS: atom_id res chain seq x y z
N MET A 1 18.51 -11.86 -20.69
CA MET A 1 18.88 -10.53 -20.15
C MET A 1 17.73 -9.95 -19.33
N GLU A 2 16.53 -9.85 -19.91
CA GLU A 2 15.30 -9.33 -19.28
C GLU A 2 14.91 -10.01 -17.95
N LYS A 3 14.91 -11.35 -17.88
CA LYS A 3 14.63 -12.09 -16.64
C LYS A 3 15.62 -11.79 -15.49
N SER A 4 16.87 -11.45 -15.82
CA SER A 4 17.88 -11.10 -14.80
C SER A 4 17.62 -9.71 -14.23
N GLU A 5 17.21 -8.76 -15.07
CA GLU A 5 16.85 -7.41 -14.63
C GLU A 5 15.58 -7.40 -13.79
N GLU A 6 14.57 -8.21 -14.14
CA GLU A 6 13.36 -8.35 -13.33
C GLU A 6 13.64 -8.93 -11.92
N ILE A 7 14.51 -9.94 -11.83
CA ILE A 7 14.93 -10.49 -10.53
C ILE A 7 15.69 -9.43 -9.71
N LYS A 8 16.60 -8.67 -10.34
CA LYS A 8 17.31 -7.58 -9.66
C LYS A 8 16.33 -6.53 -9.14
N LYS A 9 15.39 -6.08 -9.97
CA LYS A 9 14.36 -5.11 -9.61
C LYS A 9 13.54 -5.59 -8.41
N LEU A 10 13.04 -6.82 -8.47
CA LEU A 10 12.30 -7.43 -7.36
C LEU A 10 13.12 -7.49 -6.07
N ARG A 11 14.39 -7.90 -6.15
CA ARG A 11 15.29 -7.94 -4.98
C ARG A 11 15.48 -6.56 -4.38
N TYR A 12 15.72 -5.53 -5.18
CA TYR A 12 15.85 -4.15 -4.68
C TYR A 12 14.57 -3.65 -4.03
N SER A 13 13.41 -3.96 -4.62
CA SER A 13 12.11 -3.58 -4.07
C SER A 13 11.78 -4.28 -2.74
N PHE A 14 12.35 -5.47 -2.51
CA PHE A 14 12.15 -6.23 -1.27
C PHE A 14 13.05 -5.79 -0.11
N VAL A 15 14.24 -5.24 -0.40
CA VAL A 15 15.22 -4.88 0.64
C VAL A 15 14.67 -3.82 1.61
N LEU A 16 14.01 -2.77 1.12
CA LEU A 16 13.52 -1.69 1.99
C LEU A 16 12.39 -2.16 2.94
N PRO A 17 11.33 -2.86 2.47
CA PRO A 17 10.34 -3.45 3.36
C PRO A 17 10.96 -4.44 4.36
N LEU A 18 11.94 -5.24 3.95
CA LEU A 18 12.65 -6.15 4.84
C LEU A 18 13.37 -5.40 5.95
N LEU A 19 14.15 -4.37 5.61
CA LEU A 19 14.85 -3.54 6.59
C LEU A 19 13.87 -2.84 7.54
N PHE A 20 12.73 -2.38 7.03
CA PHE A 20 11.68 -1.79 7.86
C PHE A 20 11.12 -2.83 8.85
N VAL A 21 10.77 -4.03 8.41
CA VAL A 21 10.30 -5.11 9.30
C VAL A 21 11.36 -5.45 10.34
N LEU A 22 12.63 -5.60 9.95
CA LEU A 22 13.72 -5.87 10.89
C LEU A 22 13.88 -4.75 11.94
N LEU A 23 13.71 -3.49 11.54
CA LEU A 23 13.68 -2.36 12.47
C LEU A 23 12.53 -2.48 13.46
N LEU A 24 11.32 -2.82 13.02
CA LEU A 24 10.16 -3.01 13.89
C LEU A 24 10.40 -4.12 14.92
N TRP A 25 11.00 -5.24 14.50
CA TRP A 25 11.40 -6.33 15.39
C TRP A 25 12.45 -5.90 16.39
N LEU A 26 13.46 -5.15 15.96
CA LEU A 26 14.48 -4.61 16.86
C LEU A 26 13.84 -3.69 17.92
N ILE A 27 12.99 -2.76 17.51
CA ILE A 27 12.27 -1.86 18.43
C ILE A 27 11.45 -2.66 19.44
N LYS A 28 10.68 -3.67 18.99
CA LYS A 28 9.85 -4.46 19.90
C LYS A 28 10.66 -5.33 20.87
N LEU A 29 11.80 -5.87 20.42
CA LEU A 29 12.70 -6.63 21.28
C LEU A 29 13.31 -5.75 22.38
N VAL A 30 13.72 -4.53 22.06
CA VAL A 30 14.24 -3.55 23.03
C VAL A 30 13.14 -3.10 24.00
N ASP A 31 11.96 -2.75 23.48
CA ASP A 31 10.77 -2.40 24.30
C ASP A 31 10.46 -3.50 25.33
N PHE A 32 10.50 -4.76 24.89
CA PHE A 32 10.24 -5.92 25.73
C PHE A 32 11.36 -6.22 26.73
N SER A 33 12.64 -6.16 26.32
CA SER A 33 13.77 -6.49 27.19
C SER A 33 13.97 -5.47 28.31
N GLU A 34 13.83 -4.19 27.96
CA GLU A 34 14.05 -3.07 28.87
C GLU A 34 12.77 -2.61 29.59
N ARG A 35 11.60 -3.17 29.24
CA ARG A 35 10.28 -2.82 29.80
C ARG A 35 9.98 -1.32 29.70
N LEU A 36 10.15 -0.78 28.49
CA LEU A 36 10.11 0.66 28.24
C LEU A 36 8.69 1.23 28.10
N ASP A 37 7.70 0.37 27.87
CA ASP A 37 6.31 0.76 27.62
C ASP A 37 6.18 1.80 26.50
N LEU A 38 6.89 1.58 25.38
CA LEU A 38 6.99 2.57 24.29
C LEU A 38 5.64 2.91 23.64
N PHE A 39 4.57 2.18 23.91
CA PHE A 39 3.22 2.47 23.41
C PHE A 39 2.74 3.89 23.74
N VAL A 40 3.27 4.51 24.80
CA VAL A 40 2.97 5.89 25.19
C VAL A 40 3.42 6.93 24.15
N PHE A 41 4.33 6.55 23.25
CA PHE A 41 4.72 7.36 22.10
C PHE A 41 3.81 7.12 20.87
N GLY A 42 2.69 6.43 21.04
CA GLY A 42 1.66 6.31 20.01
C GLY A 42 0.87 7.61 19.79
N VAL A 43 0.01 7.61 18.77
CA VAL A 43 -0.90 8.75 18.57
C VAL A 43 -1.93 8.74 19.68
N PHE A 44 -1.93 9.78 20.51
CA PHE A 44 -3.00 10.04 21.47
C PHE A 44 -3.89 11.17 20.94
N PRO A 45 -5.18 10.94 20.69
CA PRO A 45 -6.03 11.93 20.02
C PRO A 45 -6.21 13.21 20.83
N ARG A 46 -6.18 14.35 20.12
CA ARG A 46 -6.46 15.72 20.61
C ARG A 46 -5.52 16.24 21.69
N GLU A 47 -4.43 15.54 21.98
CA GLU A 47 -3.38 15.99 22.91
C GLU A 47 -2.13 16.44 22.15
N ILE A 48 -1.52 17.55 22.58
CA ILE A 48 -0.31 18.10 21.91
C ILE A 48 0.83 17.08 21.94
N ASN A 49 1.04 16.41 23.08
CA ASN A 49 2.08 15.38 23.21
C ASN A 49 1.79 14.16 22.32
N GLY A 50 0.52 13.89 22.00
CA GLY A 50 0.09 12.82 21.12
C GLY A 50 0.46 13.02 19.65
N LEU A 51 0.87 14.24 19.25
CA LEU A 51 1.34 14.52 17.88
C LEU A 51 2.67 13.83 17.57
N LEU A 52 3.54 13.61 18.58
CA LEU A 52 4.76 12.82 18.40
C LEU A 52 4.44 11.42 17.88
N GLY A 53 3.28 10.90 18.26
CA GLY A 53 2.76 9.63 17.79
C GLY A 53 2.60 9.54 16.28
N ILE A 54 2.41 10.66 15.56
CA ILE A 54 2.30 10.60 14.09
C ILE A 54 3.60 10.05 13.49
N ILE A 55 4.74 10.35 14.11
CA ILE A 55 6.06 9.87 13.67
C ILE A 55 6.29 8.45 14.18
N PHE A 56 6.02 8.17 15.45
CA PHE A 56 6.46 6.92 16.08
C PHE A 56 5.44 5.79 16.02
N SER A 57 4.14 6.08 15.96
CA SER A 57 3.06 5.07 16.01
C SER A 57 3.26 3.90 15.04
N PRO A 58 3.63 4.11 13.76
CA PRO A 58 3.86 3.00 12.83
C PRO A 58 5.05 2.10 13.19
N LEU A 59 5.94 2.55 14.09
CA LEU A 59 7.09 1.80 14.56
C LEU A 59 6.79 0.93 15.79
N LEU A 60 5.70 1.23 16.49
CA LEU A 60 5.37 0.69 17.81
C LEU A 60 4.29 -0.38 17.69
N HIS A 61 4.42 -1.48 18.45
CA HIS A 61 3.46 -2.58 18.44
C HIS A 61 3.16 -3.03 19.87
N SER A 62 1.89 -3.32 20.15
CA SER A 62 1.42 -3.72 21.49
C SER A 62 2.08 -5.01 21.97
N ASP A 63 2.21 -5.97 21.08
CA ASP A 63 2.68 -7.32 21.37
C ASP A 63 3.29 -7.98 20.12
N PHE A 64 3.89 -9.16 20.29
CA PHE A 64 4.52 -9.90 19.20
C PHE A 64 3.52 -10.42 18.16
N ASN A 65 2.26 -10.71 18.53
CA ASN A 65 1.26 -11.16 17.57
C ASN A 65 0.82 -10.00 16.67
N HIS A 66 0.68 -8.80 17.24
CA HIS A 66 0.41 -7.58 16.49
C HIS A 66 1.56 -7.30 15.49
N LEU A 67 2.82 -7.35 15.92
CA LEU A 67 3.97 -7.19 15.01
C LEU A 67 4.04 -8.27 13.93
N MET A 68 3.81 -9.54 14.30
CA MET A 68 3.85 -10.65 13.34
C MET A 68 2.77 -10.51 12.27
N SER A 69 1.54 -10.15 12.66
CA SER A 69 0.42 -9.95 11.72
C SER A 69 0.66 -8.80 10.75
N ASN A 70 1.52 -7.83 11.10
CA ASN A 70 1.89 -6.70 10.24
C ASN A 70 3.09 -7.01 9.33
N SER A 71 4.00 -7.89 9.77
CA SER A 71 5.27 -8.16 9.09
C SER A 71 5.08 -8.64 7.64
N VAL A 72 4.23 -9.65 7.42
CA VAL A 72 4.05 -10.21 6.06
C VAL A 72 3.31 -9.25 5.12
N PRO A 73 2.20 -8.59 5.50
CA PRO A 73 1.58 -7.58 4.63
C PRO A 73 2.53 -6.43 4.29
N ILE A 74 3.36 -5.97 5.23
CA ILE A 74 4.41 -4.97 4.95
C ILE A 74 5.36 -5.47 3.87
N LEU A 75 5.86 -6.71 3.97
CA LEU A 75 6.76 -7.27 2.98
C LEU A 75 6.10 -7.33 1.60
N ILE A 76 4.87 -7.81 1.50
CA ILE A 76 4.19 -7.98 0.20
C ILE A 76 3.80 -6.61 -0.39
N LEU A 77 3.08 -5.79 0.36
CA LEU A 77 2.57 -4.50 -0.13
C LEU A 77 3.67 -3.47 -0.29
N GLY A 78 4.62 -3.42 0.65
CA GLY A 78 5.80 -2.56 0.58
C GLY A 78 6.67 -2.90 -0.64
N THR A 79 6.87 -4.20 -0.92
CA THR A 79 7.58 -4.61 -2.12
C THR A 79 6.79 -4.22 -3.37
N GLY A 80 5.47 -4.44 -3.36
CA GLY A 80 4.59 -4.07 -4.46
C GLY A 80 4.67 -2.58 -4.81
N ILE A 81 4.49 -1.69 -3.84
CA ILE A 81 4.53 -0.25 -4.10
C ILE A 81 5.91 0.21 -4.59
N ILE A 82 7.01 -0.34 -4.07
CA ILE A 82 8.35 0.03 -4.55
C ILE A 82 8.63 -0.55 -5.94
N TYR A 83 8.14 -1.75 -6.23
CA TYR A 83 8.33 -2.42 -7.52
C TYR A 83 7.55 -1.76 -8.65
N PHE A 84 6.29 -1.38 -8.41
CA PHE A 84 5.41 -0.81 -9.42
C PHE A 84 5.42 0.73 -9.46
N TYR A 85 5.68 1.38 -8.33
CA TYR A 85 5.60 2.83 -8.17
C TYR A 85 6.88 3.43 -7.58
N ARG A 86 8.07 2.93 -7.96
CA ARG A 86 9.37 3.29 -7.37
C ARG A 86 9.57 4.79 -7.11
N GLU A 87 9.24 5.64 -8.08
CA GLU A 87 9.40 7.11 -7.98
C GLU A 87 8.35 7.78 -7.09
N LEU A 88 7.19 7.15 -6.92
CA LEU A 88 6.07 7.64 -6.13
C LEU A 88 6.00 7.02 -4.73
N ALA A 89 6.66 5.89 -4.50
CA ALA A 89 6.49 5.08 -3.30
C ALA A 89 6.67 5.91 -2.02
N TYR A 90 7.74 6.71 -1.94
CA TYR A 90 8.00 7.57 -0.78
C TYR A 90 6.95 8.67 -0.59
N LYS A 91 6.45 9.25 -1.69
CA LYS A 91 5.41 10.28 -1.64
C LYS A 91 4.09 9.70 -1.15
N VAL A 92 3.70 8.54 -1.69
CA VAL A 92 2.48 7.83 -1.31
C VAL A 92 2.55 7.35 0.14
N ILE A 93 3.67 6.72 0.54
CA ILE A 93 3.90 6.31 1.93
C ILE A 93 3.86 7.53 2.86
N GLY A 94 4.49 8.65 2.49
CA GLY A 94 4.45 9.88 3.26
C GLY A 94 3.03 10.43 3.44
N ILE A 95 2.22 10.49 2.36
CA ILE A 95 0.82 10.90 2.45
C ILE A 95 0.06 9.97 3.40
N ILE A 96 0.17 8.65 3.22
CA ILE A 96 -0.54 7.69 4.08
C ILE A 96 -0.11 7.86 5.53
N TRP A 97 1.20 7.94 5.79
CA TRP A 97 1.77 8.07 7.12
C TRP A 97 1.24 9.30 7.86
N PHE A 98 1.43 10.48 7.27
CA PHE A 98 1.12 11.74 7.95
C PHE A 98 -0.37 12.06 7.93
N VAL A 99 -1.07 11.83 6.82
CA VAL A 99 -2.52 12.14 6.74
C VAL A 99 -3.32 11.22 7.65
N SER A 100 -3.02 9.91 7.67
CA SER A 100 -3.73 9.00 8.58
C SER A 100 -3.45 9.33 10.04
N GLY A 101 -2.20 9.61 10.41
CA GLY A 101 -1.83 10.02 11.76
C GLY A 101 -2.52 11.31 12.21
N LEU A 102 -2.60 12.32 11.33
CA LEU A 102 -3.33 13.56 11.60
C LEU A 102 -4.83 13.33 11.77
N CYS A 103 -5.46 12.52 10.92
CA CYS A 103 -6.88 12.20 11.02
C CYS A 103 -7.20 11.44 12.31
N VAL A 104 -6.36 10.46 12.67
CA VAL A 104 -6.49 9.72 13.93
C VAL A 104 -6.34 10.67 15.11
N TRP A 105 -5.31 11.51 15.10
CA TRP A 105 -5.10 12.49 16.17
C TRP A 105 -6.31 13.41 16.34
N ALA A 106 -6.96 13.84 15.26
CA ALA A 106 -8.11 14.73 15.33
C ALA A 106 -9.40 14.02 15.81
N VAL A 107 -9.69 12.82 15.30
CA VAL A 107 -11.04 12.23 15.36
C VAL A 107 -11.13 10.93 16.17
N ALA A 108 -10.02 10.23 16.40
CA ALA A 108 -10.08 8.91 17.02
C ALA A 108 -10.44 8.96 18.52
N ARG A 109 -10.77 7.79 19.08
CA ARG A 109 -11.13 7.60 20.49
C ARG A 109 -9.94 7.86 21.42
N GLU A 110 -10.20 8.15 22.70
CA GLU A 110 -9.14 8.42 23.69
C GLU A 110 -8.37 7.14 24.09
N SER A 111 -7.43 6.76 23.24
CA SER A 111 -6.52 5.62 23.40
C SER A 111 -5.20 5.94 22.72
N TYR A 112 -4.12 5.26 23.11
CA TYR A 112 -2.92 5.22 22.28
C TYR A 112 -3.19 4.36 21.04
N HIS A 113 -2.95 4.94 19.88
CA HIS A 113 -3.02 4.25 18.59
C HIS A 113 -1.60 3.97 18.10
N ILE A 114 -1.25 2.69 17.99
CA ILE A 114 0.06 2.19 17.56
C ILE A 114 -0.10 1.08 16.52
N GLY A 115 0.95 0.87 15.73
CA GLY A 115 1.03 -0.20 14.75
C GLY A 115 1.22 0.32 13.33
N ALA A 116 1.93 -0.46 12.52
CA ALA A 116 2.16 -0.14 11.11
C ALA A 116 0.91 -0.36 10.23
N SER A 117 -0.19 -0.83 10.81
CA SER A 117 -1.37 -1.25 10.06
C SER A 117 -2.01 -0.13 9.25
N GLY A 118 -2.02 1.13 9.71
CA GLY A 118 -2.48 2.25 8.87
C GLY A 118 -1.74 2.36 7.54
N LEU A 119 -0.42 2.08 7.53
CA LEU A 119 0.36 2.00 6.30
C LEU A 119 -0.07 0.81 5.44
N ILE A 120 -0.28 -0.36 6.04
CA ILE A 120 -0.77 -1.57 5.35
C ILE A 120 -2.09 -1.27 4.64
N TYR A 121 -3.07 -0.73 5.36
CA TYR A 121 -4.38 -0.36 4.83
C TYR A 121 -4.28 0.71 3.73
N GLY A 122 -3.47 1.75 3.94
CA GLY A 122 -3.31 2.79 2.95
C GLY A 122 -2.60 2.31 1.69
N ILE A 123 -1.55 1.49 1.80
CA ILE A 123 -0.85 0.95 0.62
C ILE A 123 -1.77 -0.03 -0.12
N ALA A 124 -2.52 -0.88 0.59
CA ALA A 124 -3.51 -1.77 -0.03
C ALA A 124 -4.58 -0.97 -0.79
N SER A 125 -5.18 0.03 -0.16
CA SER A 125 -6.17 0.92 -0.78
C SER A 125 -5.60 1.70 -1.97
N PHE A 126 -4.35 2.17 -1.87
CA PHE A 126 -3.66 2.83 -2.97
C PHE A 126 -3.48 1.89 -4.16
N LEU A 127 -2.88 0.72 -3.97
CA LEU A 127 -2.62 -0.24 -5.05
C LEU A 127 -3.91 -0.74 -5.69
N PHE A 128 -4.96 -0.97 -4.89
CA PHE A 128 -6.28 -1.36 -5.37
C PHE A 128 -6.88 -0.30 -6.30
N LEU A 129 -7.07 0.92 -5.79
CA LEU A 129 -7.74 1.99 -6.55
C LEU A 129 -6.89 2.43 -7.74
N SER A 130 -5.56 2.50 -7.56
CA SER A 130 -4.62 2.85 -8.62
C SER A 130 -4.61 1.81 -9.74
N GLY A 131 -4.68 0.52 -9.41
CA GLY A 131 -4.82 -0.58 -10.37
C GLY A 131 -6.16 -0.53 -11.09
N ALA A 132 -7.25 -0.29 -10.37
CA ALA A 132 -8.60 -0.15 -10.95
C ALA A 132 -8.69 1.04 -11.93
N ILE A 133 -8.17 2.22 -11.56
CA ILE A 133 -8.15 3.42 -12.42
C ILE A 133 -7.37 3.16 -13.71
N ARG A 134 -6.27 2.40 -13.64
CA ARG A 134 -5.37 2.13 -14.77
C ARG A 134 -5.72 0.88 -15.56
N LYS A 135 -6.78 0.15 -15.17
CA LYS A 135 -7.14 -1.17 -15.72
C LYS A 135 -5.97 -2.19 -15.66
N ASP A 136 -5.05 -2.05 -14.71
CA ASP A 136 -4.00 -3.06 -14.47
C ASP A 136 -4.48 -4.04 -13.40
N TYR A 137 -5.04 -5.15 -13.86
CA TYR A 137 -5.62 -6.18 -12.99
C TYR A 137 -4.57 -6.83 -12.06
N ARG A 138 -3.28 -6.82 -12.38
CA ARG A 138 -2.26 -7.46 -11.52
C ARG A 138 -2.09 -6.70 -10.22
N LEU A 139 -2.08 -5.37 -10.27
CA LEU A 139 -2.00 -4.50 -9.09
C LEU A 139 -3.23 -4.66 -8.20
N ALA A 140 -4.41 -4.63 -8.81
CA ALA A 140 -5.67 -4.84 -8.11
C ALA A 140 -5.72 -6.24 -7.49
N SER A 141 -5.33 -7.29 -8.21
CA SER A 141 -5.29 -8.67 -7.71
C SER A 141 -4.32 -8.87 -6.56
N ILE A 142 -3.12 -8.27 -6.58
CA ILE A 142 -2.18 -8.36 -5.45
C ILE A 142 -2.79 -7.72 -4.21
N SER A 143 -3.39 -6.53 -4.35
CA SER A 143 -4.04 -5.85 -3.21
C SER A 143 -5.24 -6.65 -2.67
N LEU A 144 -6.08 -7.20 -3.55
CA LEU A 144 -7.21 -8.04 -3.19
C LEU A 144 -6.76 -9.36 -2.54
N LEU A 145 -5.70 -9.98 -3.05
CA LEU A 145 -5.14 -11.19 -2.48
C LEU A 145 -4.63 -10.94 -1.06
N VAL A 146 -3.95 -9.82 -0.82
CA VAL A 146 -3.51 -9.46 0.54
C VAL A 146 -4.72 -9.21 1.44
N ILE A 147 -5.73 -8.46 0.98
CA ILE A 147 -6.98 -8.22 1.70
C ILE A 147 -7.69 -9.54 2.05
N PHE A 148 -7.72 -10.50 1.12
CA PHE A 148 -8.38 -11.80 1.27
C PHE A 148 -7.60 -12.76 2.19
N LEU A 149 -6.31 -12.96 1.95
CA LEU A 149 -5.46 -13.86 2.74
C LEU A 149 -5.31 -13.36 4.18
N TYR A 150 -5.27 -12.05 4.36
CA TYR A 150 -5.32 -11.41 5.67
C TYR A 150 -6.74 -10.95 5.96
N GLY A 151 -7.76 -11.78 5.71
CA GLY A 151 -9.20 -11.47 5.77
C GLY A 151 -9.70 -10.66 6.98
N GLY A 152 -8.91 -10.54 8.04
CA GLY A 152 -9.07 -9.52 9.08
C GLY A 152 -8.91 -8.06 8.59
N LEU A 153 -8.35 -7.80 7.41
CA LEU A 153 -8.18 -6.45 6.87
C LEU A 153 -9.56 -5.80 6.65
N VAL A 154 -10.48 -6.49 5.97
CA VAL A 154 -11.84 -5.95 5.75
C VAL A 154 -12.56 -5.68 7.08
N TRP A 155 -12.41 -6.55 8.07
CA TRP A 155 -13.07 -6.39 9.36
C TRP A 155 -12.40 -5.37 10.27
N GLY A 156 -11.09 -5.16 10.12
CA GLY A 156 -10.30 -4.30 10.99
C GLY A 156 -10.54 -2.80 10.77
N VAL A 157 -11.25 -2.38 9.71
CA VAL A 157 -11.72 -0.97 9.57
C VAL A 157 -13.01 -0.69 10.35
N PHE A 158 -13.58 -1.70 11.00
CA PHE A 158 -14.80 -1.56 11.79
C PHE A 158 -14.51 -1.69 13.29
N PRO A 159 -15.31 -1.05 14.16
CA PRO A 159 -15.13 -1.06 15.61
C PRO A 159 -15.60 -2.35 16.28
N PHE A 160 -15.29 -3.52 15.72
CA PHE A 160 -15.69 -4.82 16.29
C PHE A 160 -14.76 -5.31 17.39
N PHE A 161 -13.52 -4.83 17.42
CA PHE A 161 -12.49 -5.27 18.34
C PHE A 161 -11.87 -4.06 19.06
N PRO A 162 -12.23 -3.82 20.34
CA PRO A 162 -11.76 -2.65 21.10
C PRO A 162 -10.24 -2.53 21.22
N GLN A 163 -9.52 -3.65 21.19
CA GLN A 163 -8.06 -3.71 21.21
C GLN A 163 -7.41 -3.33 19.88
N ILE A 164 -8.18 -3.27 18.80
CA ILE A 164 -7.70 -2.92 17.46
C ILE A 164 -7.92 -1.43 17.21
N SER A 165 -6.87 -0.79 16.73
CA SER A 165 -6.86 0.62 16.31
C SER A 165 -7.56 0.80 14.95
N TRP A 166 -8.85 0.47 14.87
CA TRP A 166 -9.64 0.49 13.64
C TRP A 166 -9.69 1.88 12.98
N GLU A 167 -9.62 2.96 13.77
CA GLU A 167 -9.56 4.33 13.26
C GLU A 167 -8.32 4.54 12.40
N TYR A 168 -7.19 3.97 12.81
CA TYR A 168 -5.92 4.03 12.08
C TYR A 168 -5.99 3.22 10.78
N HIS A 169 -6.72 2.09 10.79
CA HIS A 169 -6.99 1.30 9.59
C HIS A 169 -7.86 2.09 8.61
N PHE A 170 -8.97 2.64 9.09
CA PHE A 170 -9.93 3.40 8.31
C PHE A 170 -9.27 4.63 7.67
N PHE A 171 -8.62 5.48 8.47
CA PHE A 171 -7.95 6.68 7.96
C PHE A 171 -6.71 6.34 7.14
N GLY A 172 -6.04 5.21 7.39
CA GLY A 172 -5.03 4.64 6.50
C GLY A 172 -5.60 4.39 5.10
N SER A 173 -6.72 3.65 5.01
CA SER A 173 -7.40 3.38 3.74
C SER A 173 -7.86 4.65 3.01
N ILE A 174 -8.46 5.61 3.72
CA ILE A 174 -8.86 6.91 3.15
C ILE A 174 -7.64 7.66 2.59
N SER A 175 -6.53 7.67 3.32
CA SER A 175 -5.30 8.32 2.88
C SER A 175 -4.70 7.62 1.65
N GLY A 176 -4.82 6.30 1.57
CA GLY A 176 -4.43 5.51 0.39
C GLY A 176 -5.25 5.85 -0.85
N PHE A 177 -6.58 5.93 -0.72
CA PHE A 177 -7.45 6.37 -1.80
C PHE A 177 -7.18 7.80 -2.25
N LEU A 178 -6.95 8.71 -1.28
CA LEU A 178 -6.56 10.08 -1.57
C LEU A 178 -5.25 10.12 -2.37
N ALA A 179 -4.23 9.39 -1.95
CA ALA A 179 -2.96 9.31 -2.67
C ALA A 179 -3.13 8.74 -4.09
N ALA A 180 -3.96 7.71 -4.27
CA ALA A 180 -4.23 7.12 -5.58
C ALA A 180 -4.96 8.10 -6.50
N PHE A 181 -5.87 8.90 -5.95
CA PHE A 181 -6.55 9.94 -6.71
C PHE A 181 -5.62 11.10 -7.09
N ILE A 182 -4.78 11.57 -6.18
CA ILE A 182 -3.77 12.62 -6.42
C ILE A 182 -2.83 12.19 -7.56
N TYR A 183 -2.26 10.99 -7.45
CA TYR A 183 -1.30 10.45 -8.41
C TYR A 183 -1.93 9.62 -9.52
N ARG A 184 -3.23 9.80 -9.82
CA ARG A 184 -3.91 9.00 -10.86
C ARG A 184 -3.29 9.13 -12.26
N LYS A 185 -2.57 10.22 -12.52
CA LYS A 185 -1.87 10.48 -13.79
C LYS A 185 -0.40 10.05 -13.77
N ASP A 186 0.15 9.75 -12.60
CA ASP A 186 1.56 9.47 -12.39
C ASP A 186 1.72 8.01 -11.94
N GLY A 187 2.26 7.13 -12.78
CA GLY A 187 2.41 5.72 -12.45
C GLY A 187 2.74 4.84 -13.65
N PRO A 188 2.80 3.51 -13.46
CA PRO A 188 3.07 2.59 -14.55
C PRO A 188 2.01 2.74 -15.63
N LYS A 189 2.45 2.74 -16.89
CA LYS A 189 1.53 2.77 -18.04
C LYS A 189 0.70 1.48 -18.04
N PRO A 190 -0.59 1.55 -18.42
CA PRO A 190 -1.37 0.36 -18.71
C PRO A 190 -0.60 -0.52 -19.70
N ILE A 191 -0.64 -1.84 -19.50
CA ILE A 191 -0.14 -2.76 -20.53
C ILE A 191 -1.17 -2.78 -21.64
N GLU A 192 -0.76 -2.42 -22.86
CA GLU A 192 -1.50 -2.74 -24.08
C GLU A 192 -1.29 -4.23 -24.37
N TRP A 193 -2.36 -5.01 -24.36
CA TRP A 193 -2.26 -6.43 -24.71
C TRP A 193 -2.20 -6.56 -26.23
N SER A 194 -1.42 -7.52 -26.75
CA SER A 194 -1.25 -7.70 -28.20
C SER A 194 -2.57 -7.94 -28.94
N TRP A 195 -3.55 -8.58 -28.29
CA TRP A 195 -4.87 -8.85 -28.84
C TRP A 195 -5.75 -7.60 -28.97
N GLU A 196 -5.53 -6.56 -28.15
CA GLU A 196 -6.23 -5.27 -28.31
C GLU A 196 -5.75 -4.52 -29.57
N LYS A 197 -4.55 -4.81 -30.07
CA LYS A 197 -4.06 -4.27 -31.36
C LYS A 197 -4.62 -4.99 -32.57
N GLU A 198 -5.02 -6.26 -32.42
CA GLU A 198 -5.62 -7.01 -33.52
C GLU A 198 -7.06 -6.55 -33.78
N GLU A 199 -7.80 -6.09 -32.76
CA GLU A 199 -9.15 -5.53 -32.93
C GLU A 199 -9.13 -4.17 -33.67
N ASP A 200 -8.15 -3.29 -33.39
CA ASP A 200 -8.02 -2.00 -34.08
C ASP A 200 -7.56 -2.13 -35.55
N VAL A 201 -6.95 -3.27 -35.94
CA VAL A 201 -6.49 -3.51 -37.33
C VAL A 201 -7.54 -4.24 -38.17
N ASN A 202 -8.48 -4.95 -37.54
CA ASN A 202 -9.50 -5.73 -38.25
C ASN A 202 -10.74 -4.93 -38.69
N ASP A 203 -10.88 -3.66 -38.25
CA ASP A 203 -12.01 -2.79 -38.64
C ASP A 203 -11.72 -1.93 -39.89
N ASP A 204 -10.51 -2.01 -40.47
CA ASP A 204 -10.10 -1.24 -41.67
C ASP A 204 -10.10 -2.07 -42.97
N ASP A 205 -10.56 -3.33 -42.94
CA ASP A 205 -10.81 -4.14 -44.15
C ASP A 205 -12.14 -3.71 -44.81
N ASN A 206 -12.17 -2.50 -45.36
CA ASN A 206 -13.17 -2.11 -46.35
C ASN A 206 -12.90 -2.90 -47.65
N PRO A 207 -13.82 -3.76 -48.14
CA PRO A 207 -13.55 -4.63 -49.31
C PRO A 207 -13.48 -3.91 -50.66
N GLU A 208 -13.45 -2.58 -50.71
CA GLU A 208 -13.66 -1.81 -51.94
C GLU A 208 -12.40 -1.45 -52.75
N ASP A 209 -11.17 -1.80 -52.34
CA ASP A 209 -9.96 -1.49 -53.13
C ASP A 209 -9.30 -2.73 -53.80
N LEU A 210 -10.12 -3.55 -54.45
CA LEU A 210 -9.67 -4.53 -55.45
C LEU A 210 -10.04 -4.06 -56.86
N THR A 211 -9.58 -2.87 -57.26
CA THR A 211 -9.60 -2.49 -58.68
C THR A 211 -8.20 -2.19 -59.23
N VAL A 212 -7.70 -3.19 -59.96
CA VAL A 212 -6.91 -3.08 -61.19
C VAL A 212 -5.60 -2.27 -61.11
N LYS A 213 -4.50 -3.00 -60.91
CA LYS A 213 -3.25 -2.73 -61.67
C LYS A 213 -2.80 -4.00 -62.39
N SER A 214 -3.47 -4.28 -63.49
CA SER A 214 -2.91 -5.07 -64.58
C SER A 214 -2.07 -4.16 -65.47
N LEU A 215 -0.79 -4.50 -65.57
CA LEU A 215 0.08 -4.42 -66.77
C LEU A 215 0.04 -3.11 -67.58
N GLU A 216 1.11 -2.31 -67.44
CA GLU A 216 1.86 -1.72 -68.56
C GLU A 216 3.37 -1.73 -68.21
#